data_AF-A0A9P8KFE3-F1
#
_entry.id   AF-A0A9P8KFE3-F1
#
_cell.length_a   1.000
_cell.length_b   1.000
_cell.length_c   1.000
_cell.angle_alpha   90.00
_cell.angle_beta   90.00
_cell.angle_gamma   90.00
#
_symmetry.space_group_name_H-M   'P 1'
#
loop_
_entity.id
_entity.type
_entity.pdbx_description
1 polymer ?
#
loop_
_entity_poly.entity_id
_entity_poly.type
_entity_poly.pdbx_seq_one_letter_code
_entity_poly.pdbx_strand_id
1 'polypeptide(L)'
;MPPTRKRRAPANEEPDDSDADVRPPQRRRMSDAEEEDYAGEASVTQGDSNLEVMVKNMVRLALAYEYSRTPIRRGDITNKVLGATGGRQFKAVFAEAQIQLRGTFGMEMTELPMKEKVTLAQRRAAQKSQSTQKSSATWILTSVLPERFRQPEILPPSQAPTLELESQYTALYTFVVSLIYLNGGMLPDGKMERYLKRVDVEEAAAQNSVNILNSGGDKTEKLLKRMEKDGYVIKVRDNSTGEEVVEWMVGPRGKTEVGDSGVRGMVNQVYGEVADPAELARALERSLGANEAPKRREEQAAQSQKKGRRRRTQMRGEGDSSDGSSDSD
;
A
#
# COMPACT_ATOMS: atom_id res chain seq x y z
N MET A 1 28.01 -22.29 -40.96
CA MET A 1 28.14 -23.76 -40.85
C MET A 1 29.32 -24.08 -39.93
N PRO A 2 29.23 -25.07 -39.02
CA PRO A 2 30.39 -25.69 -38.37
C PRO A 2 31.05 -26.73 -39.31
N PRO A 3 32.35 -27.07 -39.17
CA PRO A 3 32.92 -27.90 -38.08
C PRO A 3 34.20 -27.26 -37.47
N THR A 4 35.05 -27.83 -36.59
CA THR A 4 35.59 -29.19 -36.38
C THR A 4 35.95 -29.51 -34.90
N ARG A 5 36.44 -30.73 -34.60
CA ARG A 5 36.66 -31.30 -33.25
C ARG A 5 37.94 -32.16 -33.18
N LYS A 6 38.49 -32.39 -31.96
CA LYS A 6 39.71 -33.16 -31.52
C LYS A 6 40.91 -32.23 -31.19
N ARG A 7 41.88 -32.54 -30.30
CA ARG A 7 42.34 -33.86 -29.76
C ARG A 7 43.20 -33.75 -28.44
N ARG A 8 42.94 -34.61 -27.42
CA ARG A 8 43.80 -35.06 -26.25
C ARG A 8 44.32 -33.99 -25.23
N ALA A 9 44.41 -34.18 -23.90
CA ALA A 9 44.71 -35.31 -22.95
C ALA A 9 46.23 -35.56 -22.73
N PRO A 10 46.76 -36.06 -21.57
CA PRO A 10 46.18 -36.79 -20.39
C PRO A 10 46.13 -35.96 -19.07
N ALA A 11 45.52 -36.30 -17.93
CA ALA A 11 45.15 -37.53 -17.16
C ALA A 11 46.09 -37.86 -15.96
N ASN A 12 45.49 -38.23 -14.82
CA ASN A 12 46.08 -38.93 -13.66
C ASN A 12 44.94 -39.67 -12.91
N GLU A 13 45.23 -40.80 -12.28
CA GLU A 13 44.26 -41.85 -11.87
C GLU A 13 43.94 -41.78 -10.34
N GLU A 14 42.67 -41.81 -9.90
CA GLU A 14 41.83 -42.96 -9.43
C GLU A 14 42.21 -43.57 -8.06
N PRO A 15 41.28 -44.25 -7.34
CA PRO A 15 39.81 -44.37 -7.49
C PRO A 15 39.07 -43.42 -6.49
N ASP A 16 37.99 -43.66 -5.72
CA ASP A 16 36.99 -44.74 -5.42
C ASP A 16 35.78 -44.04 -4.70
N ASP A 17 34.62 -44.59 -4.29
CA ASP A 17 33.91 -45.90 -4.37
C ASP A 17 32.37 -45.65 -4.19
N SER A 18 31.53 -46.60 -4.62
CA SER A 18 30.13 -46.86 -4.21
C SER A 18 28.94 -45.95 -4.64
N ASP A 19 27.88 -46.60 -5.12
CA ASP A 19 26.58 -46.04 -5.57
C ASP A 19 25.62 -45.58 -4.46
N ALA A 20 24.75 -44.60 -4.78
CA ALA A 20 23.31 -44.65 -4.46
C ALA A 20 22.46 -43.55 -5.19
N ASP A 21 21.56 -43.95 -6.09
CA ASP A 21 20.60 -43.04 -6.76
C ASP A 21 19.37 -42.77 -5.86
N VAL A 22 19.27 -41.58 -5.25
CA VAL A 22 18.19 -41.23 -4.31
C VAL A 22 17.18 -40.26 -4.93
N ARG A 23 16.09 -40.82 -5.46
CA ARG A 23 14.94 -40.06 -5.98
C ARG A 23 13.97 -39.67 -4.86
N PRO A 24 13.44 -38.43 -4.81
CA PRO A 24 12.44 -38.04 -3.83
C PRO A 24 11.09 -38.74 -4.10
N PRO A 25 10.43 -39.34 -3.08
CA PRO A 25 9.26 -40.17 -3.29
C PRO A 25 7.97 -39.37 -3.48
N GLN A 26 7.20 -39.72 -4.52
CA GLN A 26 5.80 -39.29 -4.63
C GLN A 26 4.95 -39.92 -3.51
N ARG A 27 4.34 -39.11 -2.64
CA ARG A 27 3.31 -39.62 -1.71
C ARG A 27 1.97 -39.78 -2.43
N ARG A 28 1.27 -40.86 -2.08
CA ARG A 28 0.07 -41.36 -2.76
C ARG A 28 -1.13 -40.40 -2.63
N ARG A 29 -1.99 -40.40 -3.65
CA ARG A 29 -3.42 -40.13 -3.45
C ARG A 29 -3.98 -41.18 -2.48
N MET A 30 -4.79 -40.75 -1.52
CA MET A 30 -5.82 -41.61 -0.95
C MET A 30 -7.15 -41.00 -1.38
N SER A 31 -7.94 -41.80 -2.08
CA SER A 31 -9.35 -41.55 -2.30
C SER A 31 -10.09 -41.99 -1.05
N ASP A 32 -10.93 -41.11 -0.52
CA ASP A 32 -12.13 -41.54 0.17
C ASP A 32 -13.32 -40.79 -0.45
N ALA A 33 -14.48 -41.43 -0.49
CA ALA A 33 -15.59 -41.01 -1.34
C ALA A 33 -16.94 -41.23 -0.65
N GLU A 34 -17.42 -40.20 0.03
CA GLU A 34 -18.79 -40.14 0.54
C GLU A 34 -19.61 -39.24 -0.40
N GLU A 35 -20.25 -39.87 -1.39
CA GLU A 35 -21.23 -39.23 -2.27
C GLU A 35 -22.59 -39.15 -1.56
N GLU A 36 -22.83 -38.09 -0.77
CA GLU A 36 -24.20 -37.73 -0.38
C GLU A 36 -24.92 -37.04 -1.55
N ASP A 37 -25.61 -37.84 -2.36
CA ASP A 37 -26.47 -37.37 -3.46
C ASP A 37 -27.74 -36.69 -2.90
N TYR A 38 -27.65 -35.37 -2.71
CA TYR A 38 -28.80 -34.50 -2.40
C TYR A 38 -29.31 -33.79 -3.67
N ALA A 39 -29.87 -34.58 -4.60
CA ALA A 39 -30.59 -34.10 -5.78
C ALA A 39 -31.92 -33.39 -5.42
N GLY A 40 -31.82 -32.21 -4.79
CA GLY A 40 -32.96 -31.40 -4.29
C GLY A 40 -33.14 -30.06 -5.01
N GLU A 41 -33.87 -30.07 -6.13
CA GLU A 41 -34.59 -28.92 -6.74
C GLU A 41 -33.90 -27.53 -6.73
N ALA A 42 -32.72 -27.43 -7.36
CA ALA A 42 -32.06 -26.14 -7.57
C ALA A 42 -32.61 -25.39 -8.80
N SER A 43 -33.16 -24.18 -8.59
CA SER A 43 -33.44 -23.25 -9.72
C SER A 43 -33.39 -21.75 -9.37
N VAL A 44 -33.73 -21.33 -8.15
CA VAL A 44 -33.78 -19.90 -7.77
C VAL A 44 -32.94 -19.54 -6.54
N THR A 45 -33.00 -20.33 -5.47
CA THR A 45 -32.42 -20.00 -4.14
C THR A 45 -30.90 -20.17 -4.02
N GLN A 46 -30.27 -20.92 -4.92
CA GLN A 46 -28.84 -21.30 -4.81
C GLN A 46 -27.87 -20.16 -5.19
N GLY A 47 -28.34 -19.14 -5.90
CA GLY A 47 -27.53 -17.96 -6.24
C GLY A 47 -27.30 -17.04 -5.05
N ASP A 48 -28.37 -16.72 -4.32
CA ASP A 48 -28.36 -15.76 -3.22
C ASP A 48 -27.62 -16.30 -1.99
N SER A 49 -27.76 -17.59 -1.67
CA SER A 49 -27.04 -18.22 -0.56
C SER A 49 -25.52 -18.22 -0.78
N ASN A 50 -25.06 -18.45 -2.01
CA ASN A 50 -23.65 -18.36 -2.38
C ASN A 50 -23.14 -16.90 -2.28
N LEU A 51 -23.93 -15.93 -2.75
CA LEU A 51 -23.61 -14.51 -2.61
C LEU A 51 -23.49 -14.10 -1.14
N GLU A 52 -24.41 -14.52 -0.29
CA GLU A 52 -24.41 -14.23 1.14
C GLU A 52 -23.18 -14.82 1.85
N VAL A 53 -22.77 -16.04 1.49
CA VAL A 53 -21.52 -16.66 1.97
C VAL A 53 -20.28 -15.86 1.52
N MET A 54 -20.23 -15.42 0.26
CA MET A 54 -19.15 -14.56 -0.23
C MET A 54 -19.10 -13.20 0.48
N VAL A 55 -20.24 -12.60 0.79
CA VAL A 55 -20.31 -11.35 1.56
C VAL A 55 -19.79 -11.57 2.98
N LYS A 56 -20.30 -12.57 3.71
CA LYS A 56 -19.82 -12.94 5.05
C LYS A 56 -18.31 -13.22 5.07
N ASN A 57 -17.78 -13.84 4.02
CA ASN A 57 -16.35 -14.11 3.89
C ASN A 57 -15.53 -12.85 3.54
N MET A 58 -16.07 -11.89 2.78
CA MET A 58 -15.43 -10.58 2.56
C MET A 58 -15.36 -9.76 3.85
N VAL A 59 -16.45 -9.73 4.63
CA VAL A 59 -16.51 -9.05 5.93
C VAL A 59 -15.47 -9.65 6.90
N ARG A 60 -15.42 -10.98 7.02
CA ARG A 60 -14.41 -11.69 7.83
C ARG A 60 -12.98 -11.40 7.36
N LEU A 61 -12.73 -11.39 6.05
CA LEU A 61 -11.43 -11.06 5.48
C LEU A 61 -11.00 -9.65 5.88
N ALA A 62 -11.89 -8.66 5.75
CA ALA A 62 -11.60 -7.27 6.08
C ALA A 62 -11.26 -7.08 7.56
N LEU A 63 -12.04 -7.67 8.47
CA LEU A 63 -11.81 -7.62 9.91
C LEU A 63 -10.46 -8.26 10.30
N ALA A 64 -10.13 -9.43 9.74
CA ALA A 64 -8.86 -10.11 10.00
C ALA A 64 -7.64 -9.38 9.42
N TYR A 65 -7.82 -8.68 8.30
CA TYR A 65 -6.77 -7.87 7.68
C TYR A 65 -6.51 -6.58 8.47
N GLU A 66 -7.55 -5.96 9.03
CA GLU A 66 -7.36 -4.79 9.90
C GLU A 66 -6.68 -5.16 11.22
N TYR A 67 -7.14 -6.23 11.88
CA TYR A 67 -6.51 -6.78 13.09
C TYR A 67 -5.03 -7.13 12.91
N SER A 68 -4.62 -7.50 11.70
CA SER A 68 -3.21 -7.81 11.35
C SER A 68 -2.49 -6.65 10.63
N ARG A 69 -3.09 -5.46 10.60
CA ARG A 69 -2.65 -4.25 9.87
C ARG A 69 -2.18 -4.51 8.43
N THR A 70 -2.77 -5.51 7.76
CA THR A 70 -2.44 -5.90 6.39
C THR A 70 -3.38 -5.22 5.40
N PRO A 71 -2.89 -4.46 4.40
CA PRO A 71 -3.75 -3.88 3.37
C PRO A 71 -4.46 -4.95 2.52
N ILE A 72 -5.78 -4.83 2.38
CA ILE A 72 -6.67 -5.77 1.69
C ILE A 72 -6.48 -5.61 0.19
N ARG A 73 -5.86 -6.58 -0.47
CA ARG A 73 -5.56 -6.52 -1.91
C ARG A 73 -6.65 -7.18 -2.74
N ARG A 74 -6.92 -6.67 -3.95
CA ARG A 74 -7.87 -7.30 -4.88
C ARG A 74 -7.49 -8.73 -5.29
N GLY A 75 -6.20 -9.05 -5.33
CA GLY A 75 -5.72 -10.43 -5.52
C GLY A 75 -6.22 -11.35 -4.40
N ASP A 76 -6.03 -10.94 -3.15
CA ASP A 76 -6.44 -11.69 -1.96
C ASP A 76 -7.95 -11.88 -1.90
N ILE A 77 -8.74 -10.84 -2.21
CA ILE A 77 -10.21 -10.95 -2.32
C ILE A 77 -10.60 -11.99 -3.39
N THR A 78 -9.95 -11.96 -4.55
CA THR A 78 -10.25 -12.90 -5.64
C THR A 78 -9.92 -14.33 -5.19
N ASN A 79 -8.76 -14.55 -4.56
CA ASN A 79 -8.28 -15.87 -4.16
C ASN A 79 -9.00 -16.45 -2.93
N LYS A 80 -9.39 -15.61 -1.95
CA LYS A 80 -9.92 -16.03 -0.64
C LYS A 80 -11.43 -15.89 -0.48
N VAL A 81 -12.10 -15.15 -1.36
CA VAL A 81 -13.56 -14.91 -1.29
C VAL A 81 -14.27 -15.39 -2.55
N LEU A 82 -13.81 -14.98 -3.74
CA LEU A 82 -14.55 -15.16 -4.99
C LEU A 82 -14.17 -16.41 -5.78
N GLY A 83 -13.02 -17.02 -5.48
CA GLY A 83 -12.45 -18.09 -6.28
C GLY A 83 -12.06 -17.66 -7.70
N ALA A 84 -11.63 -18.63 -8.52
CA ALA A 84 -11.11 -18.38 -9.86
C ALA A 84 -12.16 -17.79 -10.84
N THR A 85 -13.44 -18.08 -10.63
CA THR A 85 -14.55 -17.70 -11.54
C THR A 85 -15.42 -16.54 -11.02
N GLY A 86 -15.50 -16.33 -9.70
CA GLY A 86 -16.37 -15.31 -9.09
C GLY A 86 -15.93 -13.86 -9.29
N GLY A 87 -14.82 -13.61 -10.00
CA GLY A 87 -14.29 -12.26 -10.26
C GLY A 87 -15.29 -11.27 -10.89
N ARG A 88 -16.33 -11.76 -11.59
CA ARG A 88 -17.47 -10.98 -12.10
C ARG A 88 -18.37 -10.43 -10.98
N GLN A 89 -18.58 -11.19 -9.91
CA GLN A 89 -19.52 -10.89 -8.83
C GLN A 89 -18.96 -9.89 -7.81
N PHE A 90 -17.66 -9.58 -7.83
CA PHE A 90 -17.00 -8.64 -6.92
C PHE A 90 -17.81 -7.38 -6.63
N LYS A 91 -18.41 -6.75 -7.65
CA LYS A 91 -19.13 -5.47 -7.45
C LYS A 91 -20.34 -5.62 -6.52
N ALA A 92 -21.09 -6.71 -6.64
CA ALA A 92 -22.23 -6.99 -5.77
C ALA A 92 -21.76 -7.37 -4.37
N VAL A 93 -20.83 -8.33 -4.27
CA VAL A 93 -20.27 -8.78 -2.98
C VAL A 93 -19.62 -7.63 -2.20
N PHE A 94 -18.90 -6.73 -2.88
CA PHE A 94 -18.27 -5.56 -2.24
C PHE A 94 -19.28 -4.50 -1.82
N ALA A 95 -20.32 -4.23 -2.61
CA ALA A 95 -21.37 -3.29 -2.21
C ALA A 95 -22.12 -3.79 -0.96
N GLU A 96 -22.49 -5.07 -0.94
CA GLU A 96 -23.22 -5.68 0.17
C GLU A 96 -22.33 -5.84 1.42
N ALA A 97 -21.04 -6.19 1.25
CA ALA A 97 -20.09 -6.20 2.36
C ALA A 97 -19.89 -4.80 2.97
N GLN A 98 -19.90 -3.72 2.17
CA GLN A 98 -19.84 -2.35 2.70
C GLN A 98 -21.11 -1.99 3.49
N ILE A 99 -22.29 -2.49 3.11
CA ILE A 99 -23.53 -2.32 3.88
C ILE A 99 -23.40 -3.02 5.23
N GLN A 100 -22.94 -4.28 5.26
CA GLN A 100 -22.78 -5.04 6.51
C GLN A 100 -21.68 -4.47 7.41
N LEU A 101 -20.55 -4.03 6.86
CA LEU A 101 -19.47 -3.38 7.63
C LEU A 101 -19.94 -2.08 8.28
N ARG A 102 -20.66 -1.23 7.54
CA ARG A 102 -21.18 0.04 8.08
C ARG A 102 -22.31 -0.19 9.09
N GLY A 103 -23.26 -1.08 8.78
CA GLY A 103 -24.45 -1.32 9.59
C GLY A 103 -24.20 -2.12 10.88
N THR A 104 -23.32 -3.11 10.84
CA THR A 104 -23.05 -3.99 12.00
C THR A 104 -21.78 -3.60 12.77
N PHE A 105 -20.75 -3.09 12.09
CA PHE A 105 -19.43 -2.86 12.69
C PHE A 105 -19.02 -1.37 12.77
N GLY A 106 -19.81 -0.45 12.20
CA GLY A 106 -19.45 0.98 12.16
C GLY A 106 -18.18 1.27 11.36
N MET A 107 -17.85 0.44 10.37
CA MET A 107 -16.61 0.52 9.58
C MET A 107 -16.86 0.44 8.08
N GLU A 108 -15.86 0.78 7.26
CA GLU A 108 -15.91 0.63 5.80
C GLU A 108 -14.53 0.32 5.19
N MET A 109 -14.52 -0.36 4.03
CA MET A 109 -13.32 -0.59 3.24
C MET A 109 -12.95 0.66 2.43
N THR A 110 -12.02 1.48 2.95
CA THR A 110 -11.52 2.69 2.28
C THR A 110 -10.35 2.35 1.36
N GLU A 111 -10.37 2.88 0.12
CA GLU A 111 -9.31 2.63 -0.86
C GLU A 111 -8.06 3.46 -0.54
N LEU A 112 -6.91 2.80 -0.41
CA LEU A 112 -5.64 3.49 -0.17
C LEU A 112 -5.23 4.30 -1.42
N PRO A 113 -4.67 5.52 -1.25
CA PRO A 113 -4.15 6.29 -2.38
C PRO A 113 -2.98 5.55 -3.06
N MET A 114 -2.83 5.74 -4.38
CA MET A 114 -1.72 5.14 -5.12
C MET A 114 -0.37 5.60 -4.54
N LYS A 115 0.61 4.70 -4.41
CA LYS A 115 1.98 5.09 -4.03
C LYS A 115 2.52 6.12 -5.02
N GLU A 116 2.99 7.25 -4.49
CA GLU A 116 3.61 8.32 -5.27
C GLU A 116 4.88 7.82 -5.96
N LYS A 117 5.14 8.34 -7.17
CA LYS A 117 6.28 7.95 -8.00
C LYS A 117 7.40 8.97 -7.81
N VAL A 118 8.11 8.83 -6.69
CA VAL A 118 8.99 9.87 -6.16
C VAL A 118 10.24 10.02 -7.01
N THR A 119 11.02 8.95 -7.22
CA THR A 119 12.35 9.04 -7.83
C THR A 119 12.31 9.37 -9.32
N LEU A 120 13.38 9.98 -9.83
CA LEU A 120 13.47 10.39 -11.24
C LEU A 120 13.30 9.19 -12.21
N ALA A 121 13.75 8.00 -11.81
CA ALA A 121 13.56 6.75 -12.55
C ALA A 121 12.08 6.33 -12.60
N GLN A 122 11.36 6.37 -11.46
CA GLN A 122 9.93 6.06 -11.39
C GLN A 122 9.09 7.06 -12.21
N ARG A 123 9.44 8.35 -12.18
CA ARG A 123 8.82 9.41 -12.99
C ARG A 123 9.00 9.15 -14.50
N ARG A 124 10.23 8.82 -14.94
CA ARG A 124 10.53 8.46 -16.35
C ARG A 124 9.83 7.17 -16.80
N ALA A 125 9.73 6.15 -15.93
CA ALA A 125 8.98 4.92 -16.23
C ALA A 125 7.46 5.17 -16.33
N ALA A 126 6.91 6.08 -15.52
CA ALA A 126 5.51 6.51 -15.60
C ALA A 126 5.19 7.21 -16.92
N GLN A 127 6.06 8.07 -17.42
CA GLN A 127 5.85 8.78 -18.70
C GLN A 127 5.80 7.84 -19.90
N LYS A 128 6.52 6.70 -19.86
CA LYS A 128 6.43 5.63 -20.87
C LYS A 128 5.15 4.79 -20.77
N SER A 129 4.50 4.75 -19.59
CA SER A 129 3.30 3.96 -19.33
C SER A 129 2.05 4.84 -19.28
N GLN A 130 1.52 5.20 -20.46
CA GLN A 130 0.24 5.90 -20.59
C GLN A 130 -0.96 5.00 -20.22
N SER A 131 -1.17 4.78 -18.93
CA SER A 131 -2.44 4.29 -18.41
C SER A 131 -3.29 5.45 -17.86
N THR A 132 -4.58 5.42 -18.16
CA THR A 132 -5.60 6.13 -17.38
C THR A 132 -5.45 5.73 -15.91
N GLN A 133 -5.55 6.65 -14.96
CA GLN A 133 -5.47 6.33 -13.53
C GLN A 133 -6.51 5.25 -13.19
N LYS A 134 -6.02 4.08 -12.79
CA LYS A 134 -6.83 2.99 -12.26
C LYS A 134 -6.82 3.09 -10.74
N SER A 135 -7.90 2.61 -10.12
CA SER A 135 -7.96 2.28 -8.69
C SER A 135 -6.68 1.58 -8.22
N SER A 136 -6.23 1.87 -7.00
CA SER A 136 -5.11 1.19 -6.36
C SER A 136 -5.42 -0.29 -6.07
N ALA A 137 -6.71 -0.67 -6.14
CA ALA A 137 -7.24 -2.00 -5.89
C ALA A 137 -6.75 -2.60 -4.56
N THR A 138 -6.54 -1.72 -3.57
CA THR A 138 -6.01 -2.01 -2.24
C THR A 138 -6.76 -1.16 -1.21
N TRP A 139 -7.32 -1.79 -0.19
CA TRP A 139 -8.16 -1.15 0.82
C TRP A 139 -7.61 -1.36 2.25
N ILE A 140 -8.03 -0.54 3.19
CA ILE A 140 -7.94 -0.75 4.65
C ILE A 140 -9.34 -0.64 5.24
N LEU A 141 -9.52 -0.97 6.52
CA LEU A 141 -10.81 -0.83 7.18
C LEU A 141 -10.80 0.40 8.11
N THR A 142 -11.70 1.35 7.88
CA THR A 142 -11.75 2.65 8.59
C THR A 142 -13.08 2.85 9.32
N SER A 143 -13.06 3.48 10.49
CA SER A 143 -14.28 3.76 11.26
C SER A 143 -15.13 4.87 10.66
N VAL A 144 -16.40 4.57 10.36
CA VAL A 144 -17.42 5.57 9.96
C VAL A 144 -18.19 6.15 11.15
N LEU A 145 -17.84 5.76 12.39
CA LEU A 145 -18.48 6.28 13.59
C LEU A 145 -18.17 7.78 13.77
N PRO A 146 -19.15 8.61 14.19
CA PRO A 146 -18.94 10.02 14.52
C PRO A 146 -17.82 10.25 15.54
N GLU A 147 -17.12 11.39 15.44
CA GLU A 147 -15.91 11.71 16.22
C GLU A 147 -16.04 11.50 17.74
N ARG A 148 -17.20 11.85 18.32
CA ARG A 148 -17.53 11.64 19.75
C ARG A 148 -17.48 10.18 20.21
N PHE A 149 -17.46 9.22 19.29
CA PHE A 149 -17.34 7.78 19.55
C PHE A 149 -15.97 7.21 19.17
N ARG A 150 -15.04 8.05 18.68
CA ARG A 150 -13.65 7.66 18.32
C ARG A 150 -12.66 7.85 19.47
N GLN A 151 -13.17 8.00 20.69
CA GLN A 151 -12.37 8.15 21.91
C GLN A 151 -11.77 6.78 22.32
N PRO A 152 -10.54 6.69 22.85
CA PRO A 152 -9.90 5.42 23.21
C PRO A 152 -10.68 4.56 24.20
N GLU A 153 -11.53 5.17 25.02
CA GLU A 153 -12.43 4.53 25.99
C GLU A 153 -13.59 3.77 25.31
N ILE A 154 -13.89 4.10 24.04
CA ILE A 154 -15.01 3.55 23.25
C ILE A 154 -14.47 2.68 22.11
N LEU A 155 -13.41 3.13 21.43
CA LEU A 155 -12.69 2.41 20.38
C LEU A 155 -11.21 2.27 20.76
N PRO A 156 -10.87 1.36 21.70
CA PRO A 156 -9.49 1.10 22.05
C PRO A 156 -8.72 0.48 20.87
N PRO A 157 -7.39 0.68 20.78
CA PRO A 157 -6.53 -0.03 19.82
C PRO A 157 -6.65 -1.55 19.90
N SER A 158 -6.28 -2.22 18.81
CA SER A 158 -6.33 -3.69 18.69
C SER A 158 -5.53 -4.38 19.80
N GLN A 159 -6.11 -5.40 20.43
CA GLN A 159 -5.51 -6.10 21.58
C GLN A 159 -4.27 -6.96 21.24
N ALA A 160 -3.82 -7.00 19.98
CA ALA A 160 -2.68 -7.81 19.54
C ALA A 160 -1.53 -6.93 19.02
N PRO A 161 -0.29 -7.07 19.53
CA PRO A 161 0.14 -8.06 20.52
C PRO A 161 -0.35 -7.78 21.95
N THR A 162 -0.49 -6.52 22.34
CA THR A 162 -1.24 -6.07 23.53
C THR A 162 -1.89 -4.71 23.25
N LEU A 163 -2.92 -4.33 24.01
CA LEU A 163 -3.54 -3.00 23.95
C LEU A 163 -2.52 -1.88 24.16
N GLU A 164 -1.59 -2.05 25.12
CA GLU A 164 -0.56 -1.07 25.41
C GLU A 164 0.42 -0.90 24.24
N LEU A 165 0.93 -2.01 23.68
CA LEU A 165 1.86 -1.97 22.56
C LEU A 165 1.24 -1.34 21.31
N GLU A 166 -0.02 -1.64 20.99
CA GLU A 166 -0.69 -0.99 19.85
C GLU A 166 -1.06 0.47 20.12
N SER A 167 -1.24 0.86 21.38
CA SER A 167 -1.38 2.27 21.78
C SER A 167 -0.04 3.02 21.62
N GLN A 168 1.06 2.45 22.11
CA GLN A 168 2.41 2.98 21.90
C GLN A 168 2.74 3.07 20.39
N TYR A 169 2.48 2.01 19.62
CA TYR A 169 2.72 2.00 18.17
C TYR A 169 1.89 3.06 17.44
N THR A 170 0.64 3.28 17.89
CA THR A 170 -0.24 4.35 17.37
C THR A 170 0.31 5.74 17.65
N ALA A 171 0.81 6.01 18.86
CA ALA A 171 1.51 7.25 19.16
C ALA A 171 2.78 7.41 18.30
N LEU A 172 3.58 6.36 18.16
CA LEU A 172 4.84 6.35 17.40
C LEU A 172 4.62 6.62 15.91
N TYR A 173 3.70 5.92 15.22
CA TYR A 173 3.48 6.18 13.79
C TYR A 173 2.80 7.54 13.56
N THR A 174 1.91 7.98 14.45
CA THR A 174 1.27 9.30 14.35
C THR A 174 2.30 10.42 14.52
N PHE A 175 3.25 10.26 15.45
CA PHE A 175 4.38 11.17 15.62
C PHE A 175 5.30 11.20 14.38
N VAL A 176 5.75 10.04 13.88
CA VAL A 176 6.62 9.95 12.69
C VAL A 176 5.95 10.55 11.45
N VAL A 177 4.67 10.26 11.24
CA VAL A 177 3.88 10.84 10.15
C VAL A 177 3.75 12.36 10.31
N SER A 178 3.49 12.85 11.53
CA SER A 178 3.46 14.28 11.85
C SER A 178 4.79 14.99 11.58
N LEU A 179 5.93 14.39 11.95
CA LEU A 179 7.25 14.95 11.63
C LEU A 179 7.43 15.13 10.12
N ILE A 180 7.06 14.14 9.31
CA ILE A 180 7.18 14.23 7.84
C ILE A 180 6.24 15.31 7.29
N TYR A 181 4.97 15.34 7.73
CA TYR A 181 4.00 16.36 7.31
C TYR A 181 4.45 17.79 7.68
N LEU A 182 5.02 18.01 8.86
CA LEU A 182 5.47 19.33 9.31
C LEU A 182 6.79 19.80 8.64
N ASN A 183 7.47 18.94 7.88
CA ASN A 183 8.75 19.22 7.23
C ASN A 183 8.66 19.45 5.70
N GLY A 184 7.46 19.55 5.12
CA GLY A 184 7.29 19.66 3.65
C GLY A 184 6.87 18.35 2.97
N GLY A 185 6.45 17.34 3.74
CA GLY A 185 6.00 16.04 3.23
C GLY A 185 7.13 15.06 2.89
N MET A 186 8.38 15.50 3.04
CA MET A 186 9.62 14.74 2.87
C MET A 186 10.56 15.08 4.04
N LEU A 187 11.31 14.10 4.55
CA LEU A 187 12.17 14.27 5.72
C LEU A 187 13.49 13.48 5.56
N PRO A 188 14.65 14.14 5.41
CA PRO A 188 15.94 13.45 5.29
C PRO A 188 16.26 12.50 6.44
N ASP A 189 16.92 11.37 6.14
CA ASP A 189 17.19 10.26 7.08
C ASP A 189 17.87 10.75 8.37
N GLY A 190 19.01 11.43 8.25
CA GLY A 190 19.74 12.01 9.40
C GLY A 190 19.02 13.18 10.11
N LYS A 191 17.85 13.63 9.63
CA LYS A 191 16.95 14.55 10.34
C LYS A 191 15.85 13.78 11.08
N MET A 192 15.34 12.69 10.50
CA MET A 192 14.46 11.72 11.19
C MET A 192 15.17 11.16 12.43
N GLU A 193 16.38 10.63 12.29
CA GLU A 193 17.19 10.08 13.40
C GLU A 193 17.36 11.09 14.56
N ARG A 194 17.71 12.35 14.23
CA ARG A 194 17.89 13.43 15.22
C ARG A 194 16.59 13.78 15.96
N TYR A 195 15.44 13.70 15.30
CA TYR A 195 14.16 13.90 15.98
C TYR A 195 13.82 12.72 16.89
N LEU A 196 13.91 11.48 16.39
CA LEU A 196 13.59 10.27 17.16
C LEU A 196 14.48 10.13 18.41
N LYS A 197 15.79 10.38 18.27
CA LYS A 197 16.72 10.39 19.40
C LYS A 197 16.45 11.51 20.42
N ARG A 198 15.81 12.61 20.03
CA ARG A 198 15.47 13.72 20.95
C ARG A 198 14.25 13.44 21.82
N VAL A 199 13.37 12.53 21.41
CA VAL A 199 12.20 12.07 22.21
C VAL A 199 12.44 10.73 22.92
N ASP A 200 13.68 10.25 22.93
CA ASP A 200 14.11 9.01 23.58
C ASP A 200 13.23 7.78 23.26
N VAL A 201 12.85 7.65 21.98
CA VAL A 201 11.94 6.58 21.54
C VAL A 201 12.59 5.18 21.56
N GLU A 202 13.85 5.04 22.01
CA GLU A 202 14.60 3.78 21.93
C GLU A 202 13.95 2.63 22.71
N GLU A 203 13.35 2.90 23.88
CA GLU A 203 12.67 1.84 24.65
C GLU A 203 11.36 1.43 23.97
N ALA A 204 10.49 2.39 23.64
CA ALA A 204 9.23 2.11 22.95
C ALA A 204 9.46 1.48 21.56
N ALA A 205 10.53 1.84 20.86
CA ALA A 205 10.97 1.20 19.63
C ALA A 205 11.43 -0.24 19.86
N ALA A 206 12.17 -0.53 20.93
CA ALA A 206 12.55 -1.89 21.29
C ALA A 206 11.29 -2.76 21.51
N GLN A 207 10.37 -2.31 22.37
CA GLN A 207 9.10 -3.00 22.67
C GLN A 207 8.25 -3.23 21.41
N ASN A 208 8.17 -2.25 20.50
CA ASN A 208 7.38 -2.36 19.26
C ASN A 208 8.10 -3.02 18.08
N SER A 209 9.39 -3.34 18.22
CA SER A 209 10.21 -4.06 17.22
C SER A 209 10.26 -5.58 17.43
N VAL A 210 9.54 -6.13 18.42
CA VAL A 210 9.63 -7.53 18.89
C VAL A 210 9.55 -8.60 17.78
N ASN A 211 8.78 -8.37 16.70
CA ASN A 211 8.73 -9.28 15.54
C ASN A 211 10.01 -9.27 14.67
N ILE A 212 11.06 -8.54 15.07
CA ILE A 212 12.39 -8.45 14.44
C ILE A 212 13.50 -8.65 15.51
N LEU A 213 13.26 -9.51 16.50
CA LEU A 213 14.23 -9.84 17.55
C LEU A 213 15.51 -10.54 17.04
N ASN A 214 15.39 -11.42 16.05
CA ASN A 214 16.45 -12.37 15.66
C ASN A 214 17.55 -11.78 14.74
N SER A 215 17.87 -10.49 14.86
CA SER A 215 18.95 -9.85 14.09
C SER A 215 19.52 -8.66 14.86
N GLY A 216 20.85 -8.58 14.97
CA GLY A 216 21.53 -7.39 15.49
C GLY A 216 21.31 -6.19 14.56
N GLY A 217 21.03 -5.03 15.14
CA GLY A 217 20.70 -3.80 14.41
C GLY A 217 19.89 -2.84 15.27
N ASP A 218 19.84 -1.57 14.87
CA ASP A 218 19.17 -0.50 15.62
C ASP A 218 17.66 -0.75 15.78
N LYS A 219 17.16 -0.53 16.99
CA LYS A 219 15.74 -0.59 17.38
C LYS A 219 14.91 0.41 16.57
N THR A 220 15.45 1.61 16.34
CA THR A 220 14.77 2.70 15.63
C THR A 220 14.61 2.37 14.15
N GLU A 221 15.68 1.88 13.51
CA GLU A 221 15.63 1.38 12.14
C GLU A 221 14.64 0.20 12.00
N LYS A 222 14.58 -0.73 12.96
CA LYS A 222 13.57 -1.82 12.99
C LYS A 222 12.14 -1.30 13.11
N LEU A 223 11.89 -0.31 13.96
CA LEU A 223 10.59 0.33 14.10
C LEU A 223 10.15 1.00 12.79
N LEU A 224 11.05 1.74 12.13
CA LEU A 224 10.77 2.38 10.84
C LEU A 224 10.53 1.34 9.72
N LYS A 225 11.24 0.20 9.72
CA LYS A 225 10.97 -0.94 8.83
C LYS A 225 9.59 -1.57 9.08
N ARG A 226 9.11 -1.64 10.33
CA ARG A 226 7.72 -2.03 10.64
C ARG A 226 6.73 -1.01 10.07
N MET A 227 6.94 0.28 10.28
CA MET A 227 6.07 1.34 9.74
C MET A 227 6.04 1.38 8.20
N GLU A 228 7.14 1.05 7.51
CA GLU A 228 7.18 0.93 6.06
C GLU A 228 6.40 -0.29 5.55
N LYS A 229 6.55 -1.45 6.21
CA LYS A 229 5.80 -2.67 5.92
C LYS A 229 4.29 -2.45 6.07
N ASP A 230 3.88 -1.83 7.18
CA ASP A 230 2.48 -1.56 7.51
C ASP A 230 1.90 -0.39 6.67
N GLY A 231 2.76 0.39 6.01
CA GLY A 231 2.39 1.37 5.00
C GLY A 231 2.22 2.81 5.48
N TYR A 232 2.66 3.13 6.71
CA TYR A 232 2.64 4.49 7.28
C TYR A 232 3.72 5.40 6.68
N VAL A 233 4.89 4.84 6.34
CA VAL A 233 6.01 5.56 5.73
C VAL A 233 6.53 4.84 4.48
N ILE A 234 7.41 5.51 3.73
CA ILE A 234 8.19 4.97 2.61
C ILE A 234 9.61 5.52 2.74
N LYS A 235 10.64 4.67 2.67
CA LYS A 235 12.02 5.11 2.52
C LYS A 235 12.33 5.33 1.04
N VAL A 236 12.70 6.55 0.67
CA VAL A 236 13.09 6.94 -0.68
C VAL A 236 14.60 7.07 -0.72
N ARG A 237 15.23 6.40 -1.68
CA ARG A 237 16.66 6.50 -2.01
C ARG A 237 16.77 6.96 -3.45
N ASP A 238 17.43 8.09 -3.70
CA ASP A 238 17.74 8.57 -5.04
C ASP A 238 19.25 8.84 -5.15
N ASN A 239 19.89 8.19 -6.12
CA ASN A 239 21.32 8.30 -6.39
C ASN A 239 21.58 9.02 -7.74
N SER A 240 20.58 9.69 -8.31
CA SER A 240 20.66 10.28 -9.67
C SER A 240 21.58 11.50 -9.79
N THR A 241 22.02 12.08 -8.68
CA THR A 241 23.05 13.13 -8.59
C THR A 241 24.46 12.58 -8.43
N GLY A 242 24.63 11.27 -8.20
CA GLY A 242 25.90 10.63 -7.83
C GLY A 242 26.15 10.54 -6.32
N GLU A 243 25.45 11.35 -5.52
CA GLU A 243 25.36 11.22 -4.06
C GLU A 243 24.12 10.39 -3.68
N GLU A 244 24.18 9.59 -2.63
CA GLU A 244 23.01 8.85 -2.13
C GLU A 244 22.16 9.74 -1.22
N VAL A 245 21.07 10.29 -1.76
CA VAL A 245 20.09 11.07 -0.99
C VAL A 245 19.01 10.15 -0.46
N VAL A 246 18.76 10.21 0.85
CA VAL A 246 17.82 9.33 1.55
C VAL A 246 16.80 10.15 2.34
N GLU A 247 15.52 9.97 2.00
CA GLU A 247 14.40 10.73 2.54
C GLU A 247 13.21 9.82 2.91
N TRP A 248 12.46 10.21 3.95
CA TRP A 248 11.22 9.58 4.35
C TRP A 248 10.01 10.35 3.83
N MET A 249 9.04 9.63 3.29
CA MET A 249 7.73 10.17 2.89
C MET A 249 6.59 9.42 3.57
N VAL A 250 5.43 10.06 3.70
CA VAL A 250 4.23 9.42 4.26
C VAL A 250 3.67 8.40 3.25
N GLY A 251 3.50 7.16 3.71
CA GLY A 251 2.93 6.07 2.93
C GLY A 251 1.40 6.15 2.81
N PRO A 252 0.77 5.30 1.97
CA PRO A 252 -0.66 5.38 1.71
C PRO A 252 -1.54 5.25 2.96
N ARG A 253 -1.13 4.44 3.94
CA ARG A 253 -1.88 4.24 5.19
C ARG A 253 -1.80 5.48 6.08
N GLY A 254 -0.61 6.03 6.29
CA GLY A 254 -0.41 7.29 7.03
C GLY A 254 -1.10 8.50 6.39
N LYS A 255 -1.34 8.47 5.07
CA LYS A 255 -2.17 9.46 4.35
C LYS A 255 -3.67 9.28 4.53
N THR A 256 -4.14 8.10 4.93
CA THR A 256 -5.57 7.76 5.04
C THR A 256 -6.05 7.77 6.49
N GLU A 257 -5.24 7.28 7.43
CA GLU A 257 -5.61 7.16 8.86
C GLU A 257 -5.21 8.38 9.70
N VAL A 258 -4.06 9.01 9.40
CA VAL A 258 -3.61 10.24 10.07
C VAL A 258 -3.97 11.45 9.21
N GLY A 259 -3.30 11.62 8.07
CA GLY A 259 -3.50 12.76 7.17
C GLY A 259 -3.26 14.14 7.82
N ASP A 260 -3.51 15.21 7.08
CA ASP A 260 -3.42 16.59 7.58
C ASP A 260 -4.31 16.85 8.81
N SER A 261 -5.47 16.17 8.90
CA SER A 261 -6.40 16.25 10.04
C SER A 261 -5.82 15.66 11.32
N GLY A 262 -5.24 14.47 11.28
CA GLY A 262 -4.64 13.82 12.43
C GLY A 262 -3.39 14.57 12.93
N VAL A 263 -2.59 15.14 12.02
CA VAL A 263 -1.44 15.99 12.38
C VAL A 263 -1.91 17.28 13.08
N ARG A 264 -2.96 17.94 12.58
CA ARG A 264 -3.56 19.11 13.26
C ARG A 264 -4.11 18.72 14.63
N GLY A 265 -4.81 17.59 14.74
CA GLY A 265 -5.32 17.05 15.99
C GLY A 265 -4.21 16.80 17.02
N MET A 266 -3.15 16.09 16.63
CA MET A 266 -2.00 15.81 17.50
C MET A 266 -1.30 17.09 17.97
N VAL A 267 -1.03 18.03 17.07
CA VAL A 267 -0.36 19.29 17.44
C VAL A 267 -1.24 20.14 18.36
N ASN A 268 -2.55 20.20 18.12
CA ASN A 268 -3.48 20.89 19.03
C ASN A 268 -3.59 20.18 20.39
N GLN A 269 -3.51 18.84 20.45
CA GLN A 269 -3.57 18.11 21.72
C GLN A 269 -2.30 18.27 22.58
N VAL A 270 -1.15 18.55 21.96
CA VAL A 270 0.14 18.72 22.65
C VAL A 270 0.48 20.21 22.91
N TYR A 271 0.05 21.12 22.05
CA TYR A 271 0.41 22.54 22.08
C TYR A 271 -0.77 23.51 22.08
N GLY A 272 -2.02 23.05 22.03
CA GLY A 272 -3.22 23.92 21.97
C GLY A 272 -3.49 24.74 23.23
N GLU A 273 -2.90 24.37 24.36
CA GLU A 273 -2.92 25.14 25.61
C GLU A 273 -1.84 26.24 25.67
N VAL A 274 -0.99 26.36 24.63
CA VAL A 274 0.09 27.37 24.55
C VAL A 274 -0.46 28.71 24.02
N ALA A 275 0.14 29.81 24.48
CA ALA A 275 -0.48 31.13 24.64
C ALA A 275 -1.06 31.87 23.42
N ASP A 276 -0.87 31.42 22.17
CA ASP A 276 -1.63 31.94 21.01
C ASP A 276 -2.07 30.80 20.06
N PRO A 277 -3.31 30.29 20.22
CA PRO A 277 -3.90 29.32 19.30
C PRO A 277 -3.99 29.80 17.84
N ALA A 278 -4.07 31.12 17.60
CA ALA A 278 -4.09 31.67 16.25
C ALA A 278 -2.68 31.67 15.63
N GLU A 279 -1.61 31.90 16.38
CA GLU A 279 -0.24 31.67 15.88
C GLU A 279 -0.01 30.19 15.57
N LEU A 280 -0.43 29.29 16.46
CA LEU A 280 -0.30 27.84 16.23
C LEU A 280 -1.04 27.40 14.96
N ALA A 281 -2.29 27.86 14.76
CA ALA A 281 -3.06 27.60 13.55
C ALA A 281 -2.35 28.13 12.28
N ARG A 282 -1.86 29.39 12.32
CA ARG A 282 -1.11 30.00 11.22
C ARG A 282 0.23 29.28 10.95
N ALA A 283 0.86 28.70 11.96
CA ALA A 283 2.07 27.89 11.80
C ALA A 283 1.76 26.54 11.15
N LEU A 284 0.73 25.83 11.62
CA LEU A 284 0.23 24.59 11.03
C LEU A 284 -0.16 24.75 9.56
N GLU A 285 -0.82 25.85 9.20
CA GLU A 285 -1.19 26.15 7.81
C GLU A 285 0.02 26.38 6.90
N ARG A 286 1.06 27.08 7.39
CA ARG A 286 2.32 27.25 6.65
C ARG A 286 3.02 25.89 6.42
N SER A 287 3.14 25.07 7.46
CA SER A 287 3.84 23.78 7.37
C SER A 287 3.09 22.73 6.54
N LEU A 288 1.76 22.64 6.67
CA LEU A 288 0.96 21.68 5.90
C LEU A 288 0.68 22.16 4.46
N GLY A 289 0.42 23.46 4.26
CA GLY A 289 0.23 24.05 2.93
C GLY A 289 1.48 23.94 2.03
N ALA A 290 2.67 23.87 2.62
CA ALA A 290 3.91 23.55 1.91
C ALA A 290 3.87 22.15 1.23
N ASN A 291 3.04 21.23 1.70
CA ASN A 291 2.88 19.87 1.14
C ASN A 291 1.90 19.84 -0.03
N GLU A 292 0.93 20.76 -0.05
CA GLU A 292 0.02 20.94 -1.18
C GLU A 292 0.70 21.65 -2.35
N ALA A 293 1.60 22.61 -2.08
CA ALA A 293 2.29 23.38 -3.11
C ALA A 293 2.98 22.53 -4.20
N PRO A 294 3.79 21.48 -3.89
CA PRO A 294 4.36 20.60 -4.91
C PRO A 294 3.28 19.78 -5.61
N LYS A 295 2.31 19.20 -4.88
CA LYS A 295 1.21 18.39 -5.46
C LYS A 295 0.42 19.19 -6.50
N ARG A 296 -0.06 20.38 -6.14
CA ARG A 296 -0.81 21.29 -7.03
C ARG A 296 0.02 21.68 -8.26
N ARG A 297 1.33 21.89 -8.10
CA ARG A 297 2.25 22.25 -9.20
C ARG A 297 2.51 21.07 -10.14
N GLU A 298 2.62 19.85 -9.61
CA GLU A 298 2.73 18.61 -10.40
C GLU A 298 1.43 18.27 -11.15
N GLU A 299 0.28 18.46 -10.52
CA GLU A 299 -1.04 18.29 -11.17
C GLU A 299 -1.23 19.29 -12.32
N GLN A 300 -0.91 20.57 -12.12
CA GLN A 300 -0.98 21.59 -13.17
C GLN A 300 0.01 21.31 -14.32
N ALA A 301 1.21 20.81 -14.02
CA ALA A 301 2.16 20.34 -15.02
C ALA A 301 1.61 19.13 -15.82
N ALA A 302 1.00 18.16 -15.15
CA ALA A 302 0.39 17.00 -15.80
C ALA A 302 -0.84 17.37 -16.67
N GLN A 303 -1.64 18.36 -16.25
CA GLN A 303 -2.78 18.84 -17.02
C GLN A 303 -2.37 19.68 -18.24
N SER A 304 -1.39 20.58 -18.09
CA SER A 304 -0.88 21.42 -19.19
C SER A 304 -0.21 20.59 -20.28
N GLN A 305 0.58 19.56 -19.93
CA GLN A 305 1.13 18.61 -20.91
C GLN A 305 0.03 17.82 -21.66
N LYS A 306 -1.06 17.42 -20.98
CA LYS A 306 -2.22 16.79 -21.63
C LYS A 306 -2.91 17.73 -22.63
N LYS A 307 -3.07 19.03 -22.30
CA LYS A 307 -3.63 20.04 -23.24
C LYS A 307 -2.71 20.27 -24.45
N GLY A 308 -1.41 20.46 -24.22
CA GLY A 308 -0.43 20.66 -25.30
C GLY A 308 -0.37 19.49 -26.28
N ARG A 309 -0.44 18.25 -25.77
CA ARG A 309 -0.44 17.05 -26.62
C ARG A 309 -1.73 16.91 -27.44
N ARG A 310 -2.92 17.23 -26.90
CA ARG A 310 -4.17 17.27 -27.68
C ARG A 310 -4.07 18.23 -28.87
N ARG A 311 -3.56 19.44 -28.65
CA ARG A 311 -3.40 20.46 -29.70
C ARG A 311 -2.47 20.00 -30.84
N ARG A 312 -1.37 19.29 -30.49
CA ARG A 312 -0.44 18.71 -31.47
C ARG A 312 -1.01 17.49 -32.22
N THR A 313 -2.01 16.79 -31.68
CA THR A 313 -2.74 15.75 -32.42
C THR A 313 -3.71 16.35 -33.42
N GLN A 314 -4.46 17.40 -33.06
CA GLN A 314 -5.41 18.07 -33.97
C GLN A 314 -4.70 18.70 -35.18
N MET A 315 -3.62 19.46 -34.96
CA MET A 315 -2.80 20.03 -36.04
C MET A 315 -2.12 19.00 -36.97
N ARG A 316 -2.23 17.69 -36.70
CA ARG A 316 -1.76 16.62 -37.61
C ARG A 316 -2.91 15.86 -38.29
N GLY A 317 -4.16 16.26 -38.08
CA GLY A 317 -5.35 15.75 -38.78
C GLY A 317 -5.93 16.71 -39.81
N GLU A 318 -5.53 17.99 -39.78
CA GLU A 318 -6.06 19.07 -40.64
C GLU A 318 -5.13 19.38 -41.84
N GLY A 319 -4.16 18.51 -42.14
CA GLY A 319 -3.07 18.77 -43.10
C GLY A 319 -3.04 17.85 -44.33
N ASP A 320 -4.14 17.16 -44.64
CA ASP A 320 -4.22 16.13 -45.70
C ASP A 320 -5.56 16.23 -46.46
N SER A 321 -5.93 17.45 -46.90
CA SER A 321 -7.22 17.72 -47.57
C SER A 321 -7.23 18.95 -48.49
N SER A 322 -6.22 19.08 -49.36
CA SER A 322 -6.17 20.09 -50.43
C SER A 322 -5.17 19.71 -51.53
N ASP A 323 -5.64 19.03 -52.57
CA ASP A 323 -5.52 19.44 -53.98
C ASP A 323 -6.03 18.30 -54.90
N GLY A 324 -6.79 18.63 -55.95
CA GLY A 324 -7.40 17.61 -56.81
C GLY A 324 -8.57 18.06 -57.70
N SER A 325 -8.47 19.20 -58.38
CA SER A 325 -9.46 19.65 -59.37
C SER A 325 -8.86 20.65 -60.37
N SER A 326 -9.22 20.52 -61.66
CA SER A 326 -8.78 21.31 -62.84
C SER A 326 -7.27 21.29 -63.16
N ASP A 327 -6.79 21.26 -64.40
CA ASP A 327 -7.32 20.93 -65.76
C ASP A 327 -6.08 20.50 -66.61
N SER A 328 -6.09 20.02 -67.86
CA SER A 328 -7.02 20.14 -69.02
C SER A 328 -6.93 18.90 -69.94
N ASP A 329 -7.46 19.01 -71.17
CA ASP A 329 -7.36 18.10 -72.34
C ASP A 329 -7.97 16.68 -72.22
#